data_AF-A0A1H5MXZ1-F1
#
_entry.id   AF-A0A1H5MXZ1-F1
#
_cell.length_a   1.000
_cell.length_b   1.000
_cell.length_c   1.000
_cell.angle_alpha   90.00
_cell.angle_beta   90.00
_cell.angle_gamma   90.00
#
_symmetry.space_group_name_H-M   'P 1'
#
loop_
_entity.id
_entity.type
_entity.pdbx_description
1 polymer ?
#
loop_
_entity_poly.entity_id
_entity_poly.type
_entity_poly.pdbx_seq_one_letter_code
_entity_poly.pdbx_strand_id
1 'polypeptide(L)'
;MFRYFEQLSSRIAAPFVANTSRDSKVWQCRCGQSLFFRNSQCLACQALLGYEPRQSRLASLHPGPVEGTWLQDDHPDAGAFRRCANLDTPAACNWLIPAHSTAPLCVACSLNRTIPDLSVAENPERWRKVETAKRRLVAQLISLGLQVVPKSVDEDTGLAFDFIGIDLEGNAPMTGHANGLITLDIKEADDAHREQVRVQMREPYRTLLGHFRHEVGHYYWERLIANTHWLPAFRQLFGDERASYAEALDQHYQNGPRPDWQLTCVSAYATMHPWEDWAETWAHYLHMMDAVDTALGFGMRAREMELDYQPFPLTTLYDPEHPGGPAFLAFVNAWIELAGMLNELSRSMGQPDFYPFVLPPAVIAKLHFIHLVIQEEGGRADEVLQAQ
;
A
#
# COMPACT_ATOMS: atom_id res chain seq x y z
N MET A 1 36.66 -22.28 17.10
CA MET A 1 36.38 -21.17 16.17
C MET A 1 35.32 -21.54 15.11
N PHE A 2 34.36 -22.44 15.37
CA PHE A 2 33.24 -22.70 14.43
C PHE A 2 31.99 -23.26 15.17
N ARG A 3 31.61 -22.69 16.33
CA ARG A 3 30.34 -23.04 17.00
C ARG A 3 29.23 -21.99 16.84
N TYR A 4 29.58 -20.79 16.40
CA TYR A 4 28.61 -19.72 16.14
C TYR A 4 27.94 -19.86 14.76
N PHE A 5 28.68 -20.36 13.76
CA PHE A 5 28.14 -20.58 12.41
C PHE A 5 27.27 -21.86 12.28
N GLU A 6 27.56 -22.93 13.03
CA GLU A 6 26.76 -24.17 12.96
C GLU A 6 25.35 -24.02 13.56
N GLN A 7 25.16 -23.13 14.55
CA GLN A 7 23.83 -22.83 15.12
C GLN A 7 22.93 -21.99 14.20
N LEU A 8 23.51 -21.25 13.23
CA LEU A 8 22.74 -20.54 12.21
C LEU A 8 22.26 -21.50 11.11
N SER A 9 23.06 -22.50 10.73
CA SER A 9 22.70 -23.48 9.70
C SER A 9 21.63 -24.48 10.15
N SER A 10 21.55 -24.82 11.45
CA SER A 10 20.54 -25.77 11.96
C SER A 10 19.16 -25.16 12.21
N ARG A 11 19.01 -23.84 12.13
CA ARG A 11 17.72 -23.13 12.23
C ARG A 11 17.07 -22.85 10.87
N ILE A 12 17.74 -23.15 9.76
CA ILE A 12 17.28 -22.90 8.38
C ILE A 12 16.78 -24.18 7.70
N ALA A 13 16.96 -25.35 8.30
CA ALA A 13 16.59 -26.64 7.72
C ALA A 13 15.31 -27.22 8.36
N ALA A 14 14.16 -26.62 8.07
CA ALA A 14 12.87 -27.32 8.16
C ALA A 14 12.29 -27.43 6.74
N PRO A 15 11.83 -28.62 6.30
CA PRO A 15 11.33 -28.80 4.95
C PRO A 15 10.06 -27.97 4.73
N PHE A 16 10.15 -27.01 3.82
CA PHE A 16 9.02 -26.27 3.26
C PHE A 16 8.09 -27.24 2.51
N VAL A 17 7.14 -27.83 3.21
CA VAL A 17 5.95 -28.39 2.57
C VAL A 17 4.98 -27.22 2.39
N ALA A 18 5.14 -26.51 1.28
CA ALA A 18 4.23 -25.47 0.85
C ALA A 18 2.87 -26.10 0.56
N ASN A 19 1.87 -25.78 1.37
CA ASN A 19 0.49 -26.05 0.99
C ASN A 19 0.12 -25.07 -0.13
N THR A 20 -0.14 -25.59 -1.33
CA THR A 20 -0.20 -24.87 -2.62
C THR A 20 -1.48 -24.07 -2.86
N SER A 21 -2.04 -23.46 -1.82
CA SER A 21 -3.23 -22.59 -1.95
C SER A 21 -3.16 -21.47 -0.93
N ARG A 22 -2.19 -20.57 -1.10
CA ARG A 22 -2.14 -19.31 -0.36
C ARG A 22 -2.06 -18.21 -1.40
N ASP A 23 -2.91 -17.19 -1.26
CA ASP A 23 -2.83 -15.93 -2.00
C ASP A 23 -1.55 -15.18 -1.63
N SER A 24 -0.40 -15.74 -2.00
CA SER A 24 0.91 -15.20 -1.70
C SER A 24 1.30 -14.14 -2.74
N LYS A 25 1.90 -13.04 -2.30
CA LYS A 25 2.50 -12.01 -3.17
C LYS A 25 3.81 -12.47 -3.85
N VAL A 26 4.06 -13.79 -3.87
CA VAL A 26 5.18 -14.45 -4.52
C VAL A 26 4.63 -15.58 -5.38
N TRP A 27 4.77 -15.44 -6.69
CA TRP A 27 4.21 -16.41 -7.64
C TRP A 27 5.30 -17.34 -8.17
N GLN A 28 4.91 -18.36 -8.92
CA GLN A 28 5.86 -19.27 -9.56
C GLN A 28 5.78 -19.13 -11.07
N CYS A 29 6.94 -19.01 -11.70
CA CYS A 29 7.07 -19.12 -13.15
C CYS A 29 6.84 -20.56 -13.60
N ARG A 30 6.52 -20.79 -14.88
CA ARG A 30 6.50 -22.14 -15.50
C ARG A 30 7.78 -22.97 -15.29
N CYS A 31 8.92 -22.34 -14.99
CA CYS A 31 10.17 -23.03 -14.66
C CYS A 31 10.40 -23.30 -13.17
N GLY A 32 9.44 -22.95 -12.31
CA GLY A 32 9.51 -23.10 -10.85
C GLY A 32 10.19 -21.95 -10.10
N GLN A 33 10.79 -20.97 -10.79
CA GLN A 33 11.38 -19.80 -10.14
C GLN A 33 10.34 -18.88 -9.50
N SER A 34 10.67 -18.32 -8.34
CA SER A 34 9.87 -17.31 -7.67
C SER A 34 9.78 -16.03 -8.50
N LEU A 35 8.58 -15.47 -8.57
CA LEU A 35 8.25 -14.22 -9.24
C LEU A 35 7.80 -13.20 -8.21
N PHE A 36 8.34 -12.00 -8.30
CA PHE A 36 7.99 -10.87 -7.45
C PHE A 36 7.23 -9.82 -8.25
N PHE A 37 6.35 -9.08 -7.58
CA PHE A 37 5.39 -8.14 -8.18
C PHE A 37 5.90 -7.26 -9.34
N ARG A 38 7.18 -6.86 -9.31
CA ARG A 38 7.80 -5.96 -10.31
C ARG A 38 8.39 -6.68 -11.52
N ASN A 39 8.49 -8.01 -11.51
CA ASN A 39 9.14 -8.73 -12.59
C ASN A 39 8.28 -8.67 -13.86
N SER A 40 8.90 -8.30 -14.97
CA SER A 40 8.33 -8.37 -16.32
C SER A 40 8.89 -9.54 -17.15
N GLN A 41 9.96 -10.17 -16.66
CA GLN A 41 10.60 -11.32 -17.27
C GLN A 41 11.19 -12.23 -16.18
N CYS A 42 11.10 -13.55 -16.37
CA CYS A 42 11.82 -14.52 -15.55
C CYS A 42 13.28 -14.58 -15.98
N LEU A 43 14.22 -14.35 -15.06
CA LEU A 43 15.65 -14.36 -15.40
C LEU A 43 16.22 -15.77 -15.68
N ALA A 44 15.56 -16.84 -15.21
CA ALA A 44 16.04 -18.20 -15.42
C ALA A 44 15.61 -18.79 -16.77
N CYS A 45 14.33 -18.68 -17.13
CA CYS A 45 13.81 -19.26 -18.38
C CYS A 45 13.44 -18.21 -19.45
N GLN A 46 13.69 -16.93 -19.18
CA GLN A 46 13.42 -15.80 -20.07
C GLN A 46 11.94 -15.60 -20.43
N ALA A 47 11.02 -16.31 -19.75
CA ALA A 47 9.59 -16.15 -19.95
C ALA A 47 9.14 -14.72 -19.67
N LEU A 48 8.34 -14.16 -20.58
CA LEU A 48 7.65 -12.90 -20.34
C LEU A 48 6.62 -13.09 -19.24
N LEU A 49 6.42 -12.06 -18.42
CA LEU A 49 5.52 -12.09 -17.29
C LEU A 49 4.45 -11.00 -17.42
N GLY A 50 3.31 -11.22 -16.76
CA GLY A 50 2.21 -10.26 -16.69
C GLY A 50 1.44 -10.36 -15.38
N TYR A 51 1.18 -9.21 -14.76
CA TYR A 51 0.33 -9.11 -13.58
C TYR A 51 -1.13 -8.89 -14.00
N GLU A 52 -2.01 -9.80 -13.62
CA GLU A 52 -3.46 -9.70 -13.77
C GLU A 52 -4.06 -9.19 -12.45
N PRO A 53 -4.64 -7.97 -12.43
CA PRO A 53 -5.05 -7.34 -11.19
C PRO A 53 -6.30 -7.97 -10.54
N ARG A 54 -7.23 -8.59 -11.29
CA ARG A 54 -8.47 -9.14 -10.72
C ARG A 54 -8.21 -10.40 -9.88
N GLN A 55 -7.28 -11.23 -10.33
CA GLN A 55 -6.80 -12.44 -9.67
C GLN A 55 -5.64 -12.14 -8.71
N SER A 56 -5.16 -10.89 -8.66
CA SER A 56 -3.95 -10.49 -7.94
C SER A 56 -2.77 -11.41 -8.23
N ARG A 57 -2.51 -11.68 -9.52
CA ARG A 57 -1.61 -12.77 -9.93
C ARG A 57 -0.56 -12.34 -10.95
N LEU A 58 0.71 -12.65 -10.68
CA LEU A 58 1.80 -12.52 -11.65
C LEU A 58 2.09 -13.89 -12.26
N ALA A 59 1.90 -14.02 -13.57
CA ALA A 59 2.08 -15.29 -14.27
C ALA A 59 3.12 -15.17 -15.39
N SER A 60 3.75 -16.29 -15.74
CA SER A 60 4.47 -16.40 -17.00
C SER A 60 3.50 -16.57 -18.17
N LEU A 61 3.92 -16.07 -19.33
CA LEU A 61 3.07 -15.93 -20.50
C LEU A 61 3.57 -16.80 -21.66
N HIS A 62 2.64 -17.31 -22.45
CA HIS A 62 2.89 -17.85 -23.78
C HIS A 62 2.07 -17.09 -24.84
N PRO A 63 2.51 -17.10 -26.12
CA PRO A 63 1.77 -16.43 -27.19
C PRO A 63 0.33 -16.92 -27.30
N GLY A 64 -0.60 -15.99 -27.42
CA GLY A 64 -2.02 -16.26 -27.64
C GLY A 64 -2.36 -16.53 -29.11
N PRO A 65 -3.65 -16.75 -29.41
CA PRO A 65 -4.12 -17.11 -30.76
C PRO A 65 -3.99 -15.97 -31.79
N VAL A 66 -3.84 -14.72 -31.33
CA VAL A 66 -3.68 -13.53 -32.17
C VAL A 66 -2.35 -12.85 -31.83
N GLU A 67 -1.66 -12.30 -32.83
CA GLU A 67 -0.42 -11.56 -32.62
C GLU A 67 -0.61 -10.43 -31.59
N GLY A 68 0.37 -10.29 -30.69
CA GLY A 68 0.32 -9.32 -29.59
C GLY A 68 -0.57 -9.72 -28.41
N THR A 69 -1.24 -10.88 -28.47
CA THR A 69 -1.98 -11.45 -27.35
C THR A 69 -1.18 -12.53 -26.62
N TRP A 70 -1.51 -12.74 -25.35
CA TRP A 70 -0.81 -13.61 -24.41
C TRP A 70 -1.81 -14.41 -23.59
N LEU A 71 -1.45 -15.65 -23.25
CA LEU A 71 -2.18 -16.50 -22.31
C LEU A 71 -1.30 -16.72 -21.08
N GLN A 72 -1.93 -16.85 -19.91
CA GLN A 72 -1.24 -17.19 -18.67
C GLN A 72 -0.96 -18.70 -18.63
N ASP A 73 0.27 -19.10 -18.30
CA ASP A 73 0.67 -20.52 -18.28
C ASP A 73 -0.07 -21.33 -17.21
N ASP A 74 -0.38 -20.71 -16.08
CA ASP A 74 -0.97 -21.35 -14.91
C ASP A 74 -2.51 -21.23 -14.85
N HIS A 75 -3.11 -20.44 -15.73
CA HIS A 75 -4.55 -20.23 -15.80
C HIS A 75 -5.03 -19.98 -17.24
N PRO A 76 -4.91 -20.97 -18.15
CA PRO A 76 -5.23 -20.78 -19.58
C PRO A 76 -6.70 -20.39 -19.83
N ASP A 77 -7.61 -20.77 -18.93
CA ASP A 77 -9.04 -20.45 -19.03
C ASP A 77 -9.38 -19.00 -18.68
N ALA A 78 -8.41 -18.21 -18.18
CA ALA A 78 -8.60 -16.79 -17.88
C ALA A 78 -8.81 -15.92 -19.15
N GLY A 79 -8.57 -16.51 -20.33
CA GLY A 79 -8.68 -15.85 -21.62
C GLY A 79 -7.39 -15.16 -22.06
N ALA A 80 -7.44 -14.54 -23.24
CA ALA A 80 -6.29 -13.83 -23.82
C ALA A 80 -6.16 -12.42 -23.25
N PHE A 81 -4.91 -11.99 -23.08
CA PHE A 81 -4.53 -10.67 -22.58
C PHE A 81 -3.59 -9.94 -23.55
N ARG A 82 -3.51 -8.63 -23.43
CA ARG A 82 -2.44 -7.78 -23.96
C ARG A 82 -1.63 -7.21 -22.80
N ARG A 83 -0.37 -6.85 -23.05
CA ARG A 83 0.43 -6.11 -22.06
C ARG A 83 0.14 -4.62 -22.19
N CYS A 84 0.21 -3.89 -21.07
CA CYS A 84 -0.02 -2.45 -21.03
C CYS A 84 0.91 -1.69 -21.99
N ALA A 85 0.40 -0.66 -22.68
CA ALA A 85 1.21 0.17 -23.57
C ALA A 85 2.38 0.89 -22.87
N ASN A 86 2.32 1.04 -21.54
CA ASN A 86 3.42 1.57 -20.72
C ASN A 86 4.50 0.53 -20.37
N LEU A 87 4.48 -0.67 -20.96
CA LEU A 87 5.52 -1.67 -20.74
C LEU A 87 6.89 -1.20 -21.25
N ASP A 88 6.94 -0.71 -22.48
CA ASP A 88 8.18 -0.35 -23.16
C ASP A 88 8.53 1.14 -22.98
N THR A 89 7.77 1.86 -22.16
CA THR A 89 8.07 3.24 -21.74
C THR A 89 8.88 3.23 -20.44
N PRO A 90 9.44 4.37 -19.99
CA PRO A 90 10.17 4.41 -18.73
C PRO A 90 9.38 3.90 -17.49
N ALA A 91 8.05 4.01 -17.51
CA ALA A 91 7.16 3.46 -16.46
C ALA A 91 7.30 1.95 -16.23
N ALA A 92 7.77 1.20 -17.25
CA ALA A 92 8.06 -0.23 -17.21
C ALA A 92 6.90 -1.06 -16.61
N CYS A 93 5.67 -0.83 -17.09
CA CYS A 93 4.48 -1.47 -16.56
C CYS A 93 4.39 -2.94 -16.97
N ASN A 94 4.25 -3.86 -16.01
CA ASN A 94 4.11 -5.30 -16.25
C ASN A 94 2.66 -5.80 -16.19
N TRP A 95 1.65 -4.93 -16.23
CA TRP A 95 0.25 -5.33 -16.05
C TRP A 95 -0.40 -5.80 -17.36
N LEU A 96 -1.34 -6.72 -17.21
CA LEU A 96 -2.17 -7.26 -18.28
C LEU A 96 -3.47 -6.47 -18.45
N ILE A 97 -4.01 -6.52 -19.67
CA ILE A 97 -5.29 -5.96 -20.08
C ILE A 97 -6.04 -7.07 -20.82
N PRO A 98 -7.34 -7.31 -20.56
CA PRO A 98 -8.09 -8.28 -21.34
C PRO A 98 -8.01 -7.98 -22.84
N ALA A 99 -7.79 -9.00 -23.68
CA ALA A 99 -7.54 -8.80 -25.12
C ALA A 99 -8.71 -8.14 -25.85
N HIS A 100 -9.94 -8.33 -25.36
CA HIS A 100 -11.16 -7.71 -25.88
C HIS A 100 -11.33 -6.24 -25.50
N SER A 101 -10.56 -5.73 -24.53
CA SER A 101 -10.59 -4.32 -24.17
C SER A 101 -9.98 -3.48 -25.29
N THR A 102 -10.58 -2.34 -25.61
CA THR A 102 -10.02 -1.35 -26.54
C THR A 102 -9.02 -0.41 -25.87
N ALA A 103 -8.92 -0.42 -24.54
CA ALA A 103 -8.02 0.46 -23.80
C ALA A 103 -6.54 0.08 -24.05
N PRO A 104 -5.65 1.05 -24.30
CA PRO A 104 -4.22 0.79 -24.44
C PRO A 104 -3.50 0.65 -23.09
N LEU A 105 -4.08 1.22 -22.02
CA LEU A 105 -3.50 1.26 -20.68
C LEU A 105 -4.25 0.33 -19.71
N CYS A 106 -3.51 -0.26 -18.77
CA CYS A 106 -4.11 -1.01 -17.67
C CYS A 106 -4.77 -0.08 -16.65
N VAL A 107 -5.59 -0.63 -15.76
CA VAL A 107 -6.35 0.14 -14.75
C VAL A 107 -5.46 1.07 -13.91
N ALA A 108 -4.23 0.68 -13.56
CA ALA A 108 -3.33 1.56 -12.80
C ALA A 108 -2.74 2.70 -13.66
N CYS A 109 -2.39 2.42 -14.91
CA CYS A 109 -1.80 3.42 -15.80
C CYS A 109 -2.86 4.39 -16.36
N SER A 110 -4.11 3.96 -16.50
CA SER A 110 -5.22 4.84 -16.92
C SER A 110 -5.59 5.88 -15.88
N LEU A 111 -5.13 5.75 -14.63
CA LEU A 111 -5.32 6.77 -13.60
C LEU A 111 -4.40 7.98 -13.81
N ASN A 112 -3.41 7.93 -14.69
CA ASN A 112 -2.58 9.10 -14.96
C ASN A 112 -3.36 10.11 -15.79
N ARG A 113 -3.60 11.28 -15.22
CA ARG A 113 -4.00 12.46 -15.98
C ARG A 113 -2.77 13.15 -16.55
N THR A 114 -1.72 13.30 -15.75
CA THR A 114 -0.44 13.89 -16.17
C THR A 114 0.73 12.98 -15.81
N ILE A 115 1.59 12.71 -16.79
CA ILE A 115 2.90 12.07 -16.58
C ILE A 115 3.99 13.15 -16.57
N PRO A 116 5.17 12.91 -15.95
CA PRO A 116 6.19 13.95 -15.90
C PRO A 116 6.80 14.20 -17.28
N ASP A 117 7.34 15.41 -17.48
CA ASP A 117 8.05 15.76 -18.71
C ASP A 117 9.29 14.88 -18.89
N LEU A 118 9.26 14.00 -19.89
CA LEU A 118 10.34 13.05 -20.17
C LEU A 118 11.52 13.68 -20.93
N SER A 119 11.44 14.97 -21.30
CA SER A 119 12.58 15.73 -21.81
C SER A 119 13.61 16.02 -20.72
N VAL A 120 13.18 16.02 -19.45
CA VAL A 120 14.05 16.14 -18.27
C VAL A 120 14.72 14.80 -17.98
N ALA A 121 16.06 14.79 -17.94
CA ALA A 121 16.87 13.57 -17.94
C ALA A 121 16.56 12.59 -16.78
N GLU A 122 16.20 13.11 -15.61
CA GLU A 122 15.93 12.32 -14.40
C GLU A 122 14.49 11.77 -14.35
N ASN A 123 13.57 12.38 -15.08
CA ASN A 123 12.14 12.06 -14.99
C ASN A 123 11.79 10.63 -15.47
N PRO A 124 12.44 10.03 -16.48
CA PRO A 124 12.24 8.63 -16.82
C PRO A 124 12.44 7.65 -15.64
N GLU A 125 13.49 7.83 -14.84
CA GLU A 125 13.74 6.99 -13.65
C GLU A 125 12.73 7.29 -12.54
N ARG A 126 12.49 8.57 -12.26
CA ARG A 126 11.52 9.01 -11.25
C ARG A 126 10.13 8.47 -11.56
N TRP A 127 9.69 8.56 -12.81
CA TRP A 127 8.39 8.05 -13.25
C TRP A 127 8.26 6.55 -13.00
N ARG A 128 9.32 5.77 -13.28
CA ARG A 128 9.35 4.33 -12.98
C ARG A 128 9.14 4.04 -11.49
N LYS A 129 9.81 4.78 -10.60
CA LYS A 129 9.69 4.61 -9.14
C LYS A 129 8.28 4.95 -8.67
N VAL A 130 7.73 6.08 -9.11
CA VAL A 130 6.36 6.52 -8.80
C VAL A 130 5.33 5.51 -9.28
N GLU A 131 5.40 5.10 -10.55
CA GLU A 131 4.48 4.11 -11.11
C GLU A 131 4.54 2.77 -10.40
N THR A 132 5.73 2.37 -9.96
CA THR A 132 5.91 1.13 -9.19
C THR A 132 5.23 1.20 -7.83
N ALA A 133 5.32 2.33 -7.13
CA ALA A 133 4.61 2.56 -5.86
C ALA A 133 3.09 2.63 -6.09
N LYS A 134 2.63 3.43 -7.06
CA LYS A 134 1.21 3.52 -7.42
C LYS A 134 0.61 2.16 -7.79
N ARG A 135 1.28 1.35 -8.61
CA ARG A 135 0.80 0.00 -8.96
C ARG A 135 0.63 -0.88 -7.72
N ARG A 136 1.52 -0.80 -6.72
CA ARG A 136 1.36 -1.56 -5.48
C ARG A 136 0.14 -1.10 -4.67
N LEU A 137 -0.08 0.21 -4.57
CA LEU A 137 -1.31 0.77 -4.00
C LEU A 137 -2.55 0.26 -4.76
N VAL A 138 -2.61 0.44 -6.08
CA VAL A 138 -3.79 0.07 -6.88
C VAL A 138 -4.08 -1.43 -6.80
N ALA A 139 -3.04 -2.27 -6.82
CA ALA A 139 -3.20 -3.71 -6.61
C ALA A 139 -3.82 -4.01 -5.24
N GLN A 140 -3.40 -3.31 -4.19
CA GLN A 140 -3.94 -3.47 -2.85
C GLN A 140 -5.42 -3.04 -2.76
N LEU A 141 -5.77 -1.89 -3.34
CA LEU A 141 -7.16 -1.41 -3.38
C LEU A 141 -8.09 -2.43 -4.07
N ILE A 142 -7.66 -2.95 -5.22
CA ILE A 142 -8.40 -3.97 -5.96
C ILE A 142 -8.53 -5.27 -5.15
N SER A 143 -7.47 -5.72 -4.47
CA SER A 143 -7.54 -6.93 -3.64
C SER A 143 -8.46 -6.76 -2.43
N LEU A 144 -8.60 -5.54 -1.90
CA LEU A 144 -9.56 -5.23 -0.83
C LEU A 144 -11.00 -5.09 -1.36
N GLY A 145 -11.22 -5.18 -2.67
CA GLY A 145 -12.52 -5.02 -3.31
C GLY A 145 -12.96 -3.57 -3.51
N LEU A 146 -12.12 -2.59 -3.19
CA LEU A 146 -12.43 -1.18 -3.35
C LEU A 146 -12.51 -0.80 -4.83
N GLN A 147 -13.48 0.05 -5.17
CA GLN A 147 -13.64 0.56 -6.52
C GLN A 147 -12.46 1.49 -6.88
N VAL A 148 -11.88 1.27 -8.07
CA VAL A 148 -10.82 2.09 -8.64
C VAL A 148 -11.26 2.53 -10.04
N VAL A 149 -12.00 3.64 -10.10
CA VAL A 149 -12.56 4.18 -11.34
C VAL A 149 -11.76 5.40 -11.77
N PRO A 150 -11.17 5.42 -12.98
CA PRO A 150 -10.44 6.60 -13.46
C PRO A 150 -11.34 7.81 -13.69
N LYS A 151 -10.82 9.03 -13.46
CA LYS A 151 -11.55 10.27 -13.83
C LYS A 151 -11.89 10.40 -15.32
N SER A 152 -11.16 9.70 -16.19
CA SER A 152 -11.50 9.62 -17.62
C SER A 152 -12.78 8.83 -17.91
N VAL A 153 -13.29 8.09 -16.93
CA VAL A 153 -14.54 7.31 -17.00
C VAL A 153 -15.64 7.98 -16.18
N ASP A 154 -15.30 8.47 -14.98
CA ASP A 154 -16.19 9.23 -14.10
C ASP A 154 -15.48 10.49 -13.61
N GLU A 155 -15.77 11.63 -14.25
CA GLU A 155 -15.11 12.90 -13.96
C GLU A 155 -15.43 13.41 -12.55
N ASP A 156 -16.61 13.12 -12.02
CA ASP A 156 -17.07 13.65 -10.74
C ASP A 156 -16.45 12.87 -9.58
N THR A 157 -16.52 11.53 -9.62
CA THR A 157 -16.15 10.69 -8.46
C THR A 157 -14.93 9.78 -8.69
N GLY A 158 -14.36 9.81 -9.89
CA GLY A 158 -13.18 9.02 -10.22
C GLY A 158 -11.89 9.51 -9.55
N LEU A 159 -10.87 8.64 -9.63
CA LEU A 159 -9.51 8.85 -9.14
C LEU A 159 -8.56 9.17 -10.31
N ALA A 160 -7.68 10.13 -10.14
CA ALA A 160 -6.62 10.45 -11.08
C ALA A 160 -5.33 10.87 -10.37
N PHE A 161 -4.20 10.75 -11.06
CA PHE A 161 -2.89 11.16 -10.60
C PHE A 161 -2.22 12.14 -11.56
N ASP A 162 -1.64 13.19 -11.00
CA ASP A 162 -0.72 14.10 -11.67
C ASP A 162 0.68 13.96 -11.08
N PHE A 163 1.66 13.67 -11.93
CA PHE A 163 3.07 13.64 -11.56
C PHE A 163 3.77 14.82 -12.22
N ILE A 164 3.91 15.90 -11.47
CA ILE A 164 4.37 17.19 -11.98
C ILE A 164 5.68 17.59 -11.31
N GLY A 165 6.48 18.38 -12.02
CA GLY A 165 7.70 18.98 -11.48
C GLY A 165 7.54 20.49 -11.32
N ILE A 166 8.67 21.19 -11.30
CA ILE A 166 8.69 22.65 -11.36
C ILE A 166 8.03 23.12 -12.67
N ASP A 167 7.16 24.11 -12.58
CA ASP A 167 6.50 24.70 -13.75
C ASP A 167 7.46 25.56 -14.60
N LEU A 168 6.98 26.08 -15.73
CA LEU A 168 7.78 26.93 -16.63
C LEU A 168 8.22 28.25 -15.97
N GLU A 169 7.57 28.66 -14.89
CA GLU A 169 7.85 29.90 -14.15
C GLU A 169 8.83 29.67 -12.99
N GLY A 170 9.16 28.42 -12.70
CA GLY A 170 10.10 28.04 -11.63
C GLY A 170 9.44 27.70 -10.30
N ASN A 171 8.10 27.64 -10.23
CA ASN A 171 7.39 27.33 -8.99
C ASN A 171 7.38 25.82 -8.71
N ALA A 172 7.56 25.45 -7.44
CA ALA A 172 7.40 24.07 -7.01
C ALA A 172 5.92 23.65 -7.06
N PRO A 173 5.62 22.39 -7.43
CA PRO A 173 4.25 21.92 -7.50
C PRO A 173 3.63 21.80 -6.10
N MET A 174 2.33 22.11 -6.01
CA MET A 174 1.55 21.81 -4.81
C MET A 174 1.19 20.33 -4.83
N THR A 175 1.67 19.59 -3.84
CA THR A 175 1.35 18.17 -3.63
C THR A 175 0.14 18.05 -2.71
N GLY A 176 -0.73 17.08 -2.96
CA GLY A 176 -1.94 16.84 -2.18
C GLY A 176 -3.07 16.23 -3.00
N HIS A 177 -4.30 16.35 -2.50
CA HIS A 177 -5.51 15.85 -3.15
C HIS A 177 -6.53 16.98 -3.37
N ALA A 178 -7.36 16.83 -4.40
CA ALA A 178 -8.52 17.67 -4.65
C ALA A 178 -9.57 16.91 -5.49
N ASN A 179 -10.76 16.64 -4.93
CA ASN A 179 -11.88 16.00 -5.65
C ASN A 179 -11.46 14.74 -6.45
N GLY A 180 -10.71 13.84 -5.81
CA GLY A 180 -10.19 12.62 -6.42
C GLY A 180 -9.02 12.79 -7.41
N LEU A 181 -8.50 14.00 -7.59
CA LEU A 181 -7.18 14.20 -8.20
C LEU A 181 -6.11 14.20 -7.11
N ILE A 182 -5.11 13.34 -7.26
CA ILE A 182 -3.93 13.29 -6.40
C ILE A 182 -2.72 13.81 -7.18
N THR A 183 -2.07 14.85 -6.67
CA THR A 183 -0.92 15.49 -7.31
C THR A 183 0.32 15.23 -6.47
N LEU A 184 1.39 14.69 -7.07
CA LEU A 184 2.68 14.50 -6.39
C LEU A 184 3.80 15.21 -7.17
N ASP A 185 4.71 15.85 -6.44
CA ASP A 185 5.99 16.29 -7.01
C ASP A 185 6.80 15.06 -7.45
N ILE A 186 7.14 15.00 -8.74
CA ILE A 186 7.97 13.95 -9.31
C ILE A 186 9.35 13.86 -8.63
N LYS A 187 9.84 14.96 -8.05
CA LYS A 187 11.08 14.98 -7.27
C LYS A 187 11.04 14.12 -6.03
N GLU A 188 9.87 13.77 -5.49
CA GLU A 188 9.81 12.85 -4.34
C GLU A 188 10.34 11.44 -4.65
N ALA A 189 10.41 11.07 -5.93
CA ALA A 189 11.03 9.84 -6.36
C ALA A 189 12.57 9.87 -6.37
N ASP A 190 13.16 11.04 -6.14
CA ASP A 190 14.58 11.19 -5.84
C ASP A 190 14.83 10.84 -4.38
N ASP A 191 15.70 9.85 -4.14
CA ASP A 191 15.92 9.31 -2.81
C ASP A 191 16.62 10.31 -1.89
N ALA A 192 17.53 11.13 -2.42
CA ALA A 192 18.22 12.15 -1.65
C ALA A 192 17.29 13.30 -1.29
N HIS A 193 16.47 13.75 -2.24
CA HIS A 193 15.45 14.76 -1.97
C HIS A 193 14.45 14.27 -0.92
N ARG A 194 13.94 13.04 -1.05
CA ARG A 194 12.96 12.48 -0.11
C ARG A 194 13.53 12.35 1.30
N GLU A 195 14.79 11.94 1.44
CA GLU A 195 15.46 11.88 2.73
C GLU A 195 15.67 13.27 3.35
N GLN A 196 16.04 14.26 2.53
CA GLN A 196 16.13 15.65 2.97
C GLN A 196 14.79 16.17 3.51
N VAL A 197 13.70 15.95 2.77
CA VAL A 197 12.34 16.36 3.18
C VAL A 197 11.94 15.64 4.46
N ARG A 198 12.18 14.32 4.56
CA ARG A 198 11.88 13.53 5.77
C ARG A 198 12.52 14.15 7.02
N VAL A 199 13.81 14.53 6.94
CA VAL A 199 14.53 15.16 8.05
C VAL A 199 13.99 16.56 8.35
N GLN A 200 13.73 17.37 7.32
CA GLN A 200 13.20 18.73 7.47
C GLN A 200 11.82 18.76 8.13
N MET A 201 10.94 17.82 7.74
CA MET A 201 9.59 17.66 8.29
C MET A 201 9.57 16.86 9.59
N ARG A 202 10.72 16.36 10.05
CA ARG A 202 10.87 15.48 11.24
C ARG A 202 9.96 14.25 11.16
N GLU A 203 9.81 13.72 9.96
CA GLU A 203 9.02 12.52 9.71
C GLU A 203 9.85 11.27 10.09
N PRO A 204 9.30 10.34 10.89
CA PRO A 204 10.00 9.11 11.22
C PRO A 204 10.11 8.18 10.00
N TYR A 205 9.22 8.33 9.02
CA TYR A 205 9.09 7.44 7.88
C TYR A 205 8.51 8.21 6.67
N ARG A 206 9.21 8.21 5.52
CA ARG A 206 8.72 8.81 4.26
C ARG A 206 9.03 7.91 3.07
N THR A 207 7.99 7.42 2.40
CA THR A 207 8.12 6.63 1.16
C THR A 207 7.06 7.07 0.15
N LEU A 208 7.33 6.87 -1.15
CA LEU A 208 6.35 7.13 -2.20
C LEU A 208 5.04 6.38 -1.98
N LEU A 209 5.13 5.10 -1.57
CA LEU A 209 3.94 4.28 -1.33
C LEU A 209 3.15 4.77 -0.11
N GLY A 210 3.83 5.19 0.96
CA GLY A 210 3.18 5.80 2.12
C GLY A 210 2.43 7.07 1.75
N HIS A 211 3.06 7.96 0.97
CA HIS A 211 2.42 9.18 0.50
C HIS A 211 1.20 8.90 -0.38
N PHE A 212 1.31 7.95 -1.32
CA PHE A 212 0.16 7.52 -2.11
C PHE A 212 -0.99 7.00 -1.25
N ARG A 213 -0.69 6.21 -0.22
CA ARG A 213 -1.70 5.67 0.69
C ARG A 213 -2.37 6.77 1.51
N HIS A 214 -1.63 7.79 1.93
CA HIS A 214 -2.15 8.97 2.61
C HIS A 214 -3.12 9.75 1.70
N GLU A 215 -2.67 10.17 0.52
CA GLU A 215 -3.49 10.98 -0.40
C GLU A 215 -4.75 10.24 -0.88
N VAL A 216 -4.63 8.94 -1.13
CA VAL A 216 -5.80 8.11 -1.46
C VAL A 216 -6.73 7.92 -0.25
N GLY A 217 -6.23 8.03 0.98
CA GLY A 217 -7.04 8.05 2.19
C GLY A 217 -8.05 9.19 2.19
N HIS A 218 -7.65 10.39 1.76
CA HIS A 218 -8.57 11.50 1.59
C HIS A 218 -9.62 11.25 0.51
N TYR A 219 -9.22 10.70 -0.63
CA TYR A 219 -10.17 10.28 -1.67
C TYR A 219 -11.22 9.32 -1.12
N TYR A 220 -10.81 8.26 -0.41
CA TYR A 220 -11.77 7.31 0.17
C TYR A 220 -12.55 7.86 1.35
N TRP A 221 -12.09 8.91 2.03
CA TRP A 221 -12.93 9.63 3.00
C TRP A 221 -14.19 10.19 2.34
N GLU A 222 -14.02 10.90 1.21
CA GLU A 222 -15.14 11.46 0.46
C GLU A 222 -16.10 10.37 -0.05
N ARG A 223 -15.54 9.24 -0.50
CA ARG A 223 -16.32 8.12 -1.05
C ARG A 223 -17.06 7.31 0.01
N LEU A 224 -16.43 7.05 1.14
CA LEU A 224 -16.90 6.06 2.12
C LEU A 224 -17.53 6.70 3.38
N ILE A 225 -17.19 7.95 3.69
CA ILE A 225 -17.57 8.59 4.96
C ILE A 225 -18.51 9.79 4.77
N ALA A 226 -18.14 10.78 3.95
CA ALA A 226 -18.73 12.13 3.97
C ALA A 226 -20.27 12.19 3.89
N ASN A 227 -20.90 11.26 3.17
CA ASN A 227 -22.35 11.21 2.95
C ASN A 227 -22.96 9.84 3.29
N THR A 228 -22.33 9.10 4.21
CA THR A 228 -22.78 7.76 4.60
C THR A 228 -23.16 7.71 6.07
N HIS A 229 -23.66 6.55 6.51
CA HIS A 229 -23.98 6.32 7.91
C HIS A 229 -22.73 6.26 8.82
N TRP A 230 -21.53 6.21 8.24
CA TRP A 230 -20.26 6.16 8.97
C TRP A 230 -19.81 7.52 9.53
N LEU A 231 -20.33 8.65 9.01
CA LEU A 231 -19.90 9.99 9.42
C LEU A 231 -20.02 10.28 10.94
N PRO A 232 -21.10 9.90 11.65
CA PRO A 232 -21.17 10.12 13.10
C PRO A 232 -20.08 9.37 13.87
N ALA A 233 -19.81 8.12 13.48
CA ALA A 233 -18.78 7.29 14.11
C ALA A 233 -17.36 7.81 13.79
N PHE A 234 -17.14 8.27 12.55
CA PHE A 234 -15.93 9.00 12.18
C PHE A 234 -15.70 10.20 13.12
N ARG A 235 -16.71 11.05 13.33
CA ARG A 235 -16.58 12.23 14.20
C ARG A 235 -16.29 11.88 15.65
N GLN A 236 -16.84 10.76 16.12
CA GLN A 236 -16.56 10.26 17.47
C GLN A 236 -15.10 9.82 17.62
N LEU A 237 -14.50 9.23 16.59
CA LEU A 237 -13.15 8.66 16.63
C LEU A 237 -12.04 9.64 16.25
N PHE A 238 -12.25 10.45 15.22
CA PHE A 238 -11.25 11.33 14.60
C PHE A 238 -11.47 12.82 14.94
N GLY A 239 -12.67 13.18 15.39
CA GLY A 239 -13.05 14.56 15.66
C GLY A 239 -13.92 15.19 14.57
N ASP A 240 -14.32 16.44 14.79
CA ASP A 240 -15.22 17.17 13.88
C ASP A 240 -14.46 17.78 12.70
N GLU A 241 -14.64 17.19 11.52
CA GLU A 241 -13.96 17.60 10.29
C GLU A 241 -14.43 18.95 9.74
N ARG A 242 -15.50 19.54 10.30
CA ARG A 242 -15.99 20.85 9.90
C ARG A 242 -15.12 22.00 10.41
N ALA A 243 -14.12 21.70 11.23
CA ALA A 243 -13.10 22.66 11.62
C ALA A 243 -12.42 23.25 10.38
N SER A 244 -11.99 24.51 10.46
CA SER A 244 -11.29 25.14 9.34
C SER A 244 -9.92 24.49 9.16
N TYR A 245 -9.71 23.84 8.02
CA TYR A 245 -8.43 23.21 7.68
C TYR A 245 -7.28 24.21 7.73
N ALA A 246 -7.46 25.40 7.17
CA ALA A 246 -6.43 26.44 7.13
C ALA A 246 -6.05 26.92 8.55
N GLU A 247 -7.04 27.14 9.42
CA GLU A 247 -6.77 27.57 10.79
C GLU A 247 -6.10 26.45 11.61
N ALA A 248 -6.49 25.20 11.37
CA ALA A 248 -5.90 24.04 12.03
C ALA A 248 -4.44 23.82 11.60
N LEU A 249 -4.14 24.01 10.31
CA LEU A 249 -2.78 23.98 9.76
C LEU A 249 -1.90 25.08 10.36
N ASP A 250 -2.40 26.32 10.42
CA ASP A 250 -1.69 27.44 11.03
C ASP A 250 -1.38 27.17 12.51
N GLN A 251 -2.37 26.67 13.26
CA GLN A 251 -2.19 26.31 14.67
C GLN A 251 -1.14 25.21 14.85
N HIS A 252 -1.13 24.20 13.98
CA HIS A 252 -0.17 23.11 14.03
C HIS A 252 1.26 23.60 13.81
N TYR A 253 1.50 24.48 12.82
CA TYR A 253 2.85 25.01 12.59
C TYR A 253 3.30 26.01 13.65
N GLN A 254 2.37 26.74 14.28
CA GLN A 254 2.70 27.70 15.34
C GLN A 254 2.99 27.01 16.68
N ASN A 255 2.19 25.99 17.04
CA ASN A 255 2.20 25.41 18.39
C ASN A 255 2.76 23.98 18.43
N GLY A 256 2.92 23.33 17.27
CA GLY A 256 3.25 21.92 17.17
C GLY A 256 2.08 21.00 17.51
N PRO A 257 2.30 19.67 17.49
CA PRO A 257 1.30 18.70 17.90
C PRO A 257 1.02 18.79 19.41
N ARG A 258 -0.16 18.33 19.83
CA ARG A 258 -0.50 18.22 21.26
C ARG A 258 0.52 17.32 21.99
N PRO A 259 1.02 17.66 23.19
CA PRO A 259 2.10 16.90 23.84
C PRO A 259 1.81 15.41 24.09
N ASP A 260 0.55 15.02 24.17
CA ASP A 260 0.05 13.67 24.43
C ASP A 260 -0.48 12.95 23.18
N TRP A 261 -0.13 13.44 21.99
CA TRP A 261 -0.62 12.90 20.72
C TRP A 261 -0.35 11.40 20.55
N GLN A 262 0.77 10.89 21.09
CA GLN A 262 1.16 9.48 21.00
C GLN A 262 0.15 8.53 21.67
N LEU A 263 -0.75 9.05 22.52
CA LEU A 263 -1.81 8.27 23.15
C LEU A 263 -3.05 8.11 22.27
N THR A 264 -3.20 8.95 21.22
CA THR A 264 -4.44 9.05 20.44
C THR A 264 -4.25 8.96 18.94
N CYS A 265 -3.07 9.30 18.42
CA CYS A 265 -2.79 9.44 16.99
C CYS A 265 -1.57 8.61 16.59
N VAL A 266 -1.54 8.14 15.34
CA VAL A 266 -0.43 7.34 14.79
C VAL A 266 0.81 8.19 14.48
N SER A 267 0.62 9.47 14.22
CA SER A 267 1.68 10.44 13.94
C SER A 267 1.38 11.80 14.58
N ALA A 268 2.40 12.65 14.69
CA ALA A 268 2.22 14.03 15.13
C ALA A 268 1.32 14.82 14.16
N TYR A 269 1.50 14.61 12.86
CA TYR A 269 0.76 15.33 11.83
C TYR A 269 -0.73 14.96 11.80
N ALA A 270 -1.09 13.73 12.16
CA ALA A 270 -2.48 13.32 12.37
C ALA A 270 -3.25 14.23 13.35
N THR A 271 -2.56 14.93 14.27
CA THR A 271 -3.22 15.90 15.17
C THR A 271 -3.67 17.20 14.49
N MET A 272 -3.21 17.45 13.26
CA MET A 272 -3.44 18.70 12.54
C MET A 272 -4.93 18.87 12.22
N HIS A 273 -5.59 17.84 11.68
CA HIS A 273 -7.01 17.90 11.32
C HIS A 273 -7.62 16.49 11.35
N PRO A 274 -8.93 16.31 11.63
CA PRO A 274 -9.58 15.00 11.57
C PRO A 274 -9.42 14.27 10.23
N TRP A 275 -9.36 15.02 9.12
CA TRP A 275 -9.04 14.45 7.81
C TRP A 275 -7.62 13.87 7.72
N GLU A 276 -6.64 14.49 8.37
CA GLU A 276 -5.27 13.98 8.42
C GLU A 276 -5.15 12.76 9.33
N ASP A 277 -5.82 12.77 10.48
CA ASP A 277 -5.88 11.61 11.37
C ASP A 277 -6.46 10.39 10.66
N TRP A 278 -7.49 10.60 9.84
CA TRP A 278 -8.02 9.57 8.96
C TRP A 278 -7.04 9.14 7.88
N ALA A 279 -6.45 10.07 7.11
CA ALA A 279 -5.55 9.73 6.02
C ALA A 279 -4.29 8.99 6.52
N GLU A 280 -3.71 9.44 7.64
CA GLU A 280 -2.59 8.80 8.30
C GLU A 280 -2.95 7.41 8.82
N THR A 281 -4.10 7.27 9.52
CA THR A 281 -4.54 5.96 10.04
C THR A 281 -4.93 5.00 8.91
N TRP A 282 -5.56 5.49 7.84
CA TRP A 282 -5.87 4.74 6.63
C TRP A 282 -4.60 4.24 5.96
N ALA A 283 -3.62 5.12 5.78
CA ALA A 283 -2.34 4.74 5.19
C ALA A 283 -1.67 3.65 6.03
N HIS A 284 -1.75 3.79 7.36
CA HIS A 284 -1.22 2.81 8.30
C HIS A 284 -1.92 1.46 8.25
N TYR A 285 -3.25 1.43 8.17
CA TYR A 285 -4.02 0.21 7.95
C TYR A 285 -3.54 -0.52 6.68
N LEU A 286 -3.40 0.21 5.57
CA LEU A 286 -2.89 -0.35 4.33
C LEU A 286 -1.43 -0.82 4.44
N HIS A 287 -0.57 -0.13 5.21
CA HIS A 287 0.78 -0.62 5.51
C HIS A 287 0.75 -1.99 6.19
N MET A 288 -0.04 -2.11 7.26
CA MET A 288 -0.16 -3.34 8.05
C MET A 288 -0.68 -4.50 7.20
N MET A 289 -1.76 -4.28 6.45
CA MET A 289 -2.39 -5.31 5.63
C MET A 289 -1.44 -5.87 4.57
N ASP A 290 -0.77 -5.01 3.79
CA ASP A 290 0.13 -5.45 2.71
C ASP A 290 1.41 -6.10 3.25
N ALA A 291 1.91 -5.64 4.39
CA ALA A 291 3.13 -6.19 4.99
C ALA A 291 2.90 -7.56 5.65
N VAL A 292 1.79 -7.75 6.37
CA VAL A 292 1.41 -9.06 6.92
C VAL A 292 1.12 -10.05 5.80
N ASP A 293 0.34 -9.66 4.79
CA ASP A 293 0.05 -10.50 3.62
C ASP A 293 1.34 -10.93 2.89
N THR A 294 2.27 -10.00 2.70
CA THR A 294 3.60 -10.30 2.14
C THR A 294 4.35 -11.31 3.01
N ALA A 295 4.41 -11.11 4.33
CA ALA A 295 5.12 -12.00 5.25
C ALA A 295 4.53 -13.42 5.27
N LEU A 296 3.20 -13.53 5.29
CA LEU A 296 2.48 -14.80 5.19
C LEU A 296 2.78 -15.52 3.86
N GLY A 297 2.90 -14.76 2.77
CA GLY A 297 3.31 -15.28 1.46
C GLY A 297 4.72 -15.89 1.44
N PHE A 298 5.63 -15.41 2.28
CA PHE A 298 6.95 -16.01 2.50
C PHE A 298 6.96 -17.16 3.52
N GLY A 299 5.80 -17.49 4.11
CA GLY A 299 5.71 -18.46 5.19
C GLY A 299 6.32 -17.98 6.50
N MET A 300 6.56 -16.66 6.65
CA MET A 300 6.99 -16.09 7.92
C MET A 300 5.84 -16.20 8.92
N ARG A 301 6.10 -16.83 10.06
CA ARG A 301 5.17 -16.91 11.18
C ARG A 301 5.87 -16.39 12.42
N ALA A 302 5.28 -15.41 13.09
CA ALA A 302 5.85 -14.79 14.27
C ALA A 302 5.75 -15.64 15.56
N ARG A 303 5.20 -16.86 15.45
CA ARG A 303 4.74 -17.73 16.54
C ARG A 303 5.82 -18.25 17.51
N GLU A 304 7.10 -17.93 17.30
CA GLU A 304 8.22 -18.46 18.10
C GLU A 304 8.97 -17.40 18.91
N MET A 305 8.52 -16.14 18.91
CA MET A 305 9.14 -15.09 19.72
C MET A 305 8.28 -14.78 20.94
N GLU A 306 8.76 -15.14 22.13
CA GLU A 306 8.21 -14.65 23.40
C GLU A 306 8.58 -13.17 23.55
N LEU A 307 7.93 -12.31 22.78
CA LEU A 307 7.90 -10.88 23.09
C LEU A 307 6.88 -10.68 24.21
N ASP A 308 7.29 -10.00 25.29
CA ASP A 308 6.40 -9.61 26.38
C ASP A 308 5.50 -8.45 25.92
N TYR A 309 4.54 -8.75 25.03
CA TYR A 309 3.48 -7.83 24.66
C TYR A 309 2.18 -8.34 25.26
N GLN A 310 1.42 -7.45 25.90
CA GLN A 310 0.06 -7.75 26.34
C GLN A 310 -0.86 -7.60 25.13
N PRO A 311 -1.56 -8.66 24.69
CA PRO A 311 -2.51 -8.55 23.60
C PRO A 311 -3.61 -7.53 23.94
N PHE A 312 -4.05 -6.76 22.95
CA PHE A 312 -5.16 -5.83 23.16
C PHE A 312 -6.45 -6.59 23.52
N PRO A 313 -7.24 -6.13 24.51
CA PRO A 313 -8.56 -6.68 24.79
C PRO A 313 -9.59 -6.22 23.75
N LEU A 314 -10.67 -6.99 23.57
CA LEU A 314 -11.80 -6.67 22.68
C LEU A 314 -12.41 -5.30 22.97
N THR A 315 -12.38 -4.83 24.22
CA THR A 315 -12.85 -3.50 24.62
C THR A 315 -12.07 -2.35 23.99
N THR A 316 -10.92 -2.62 23.37
CA THR A 316 -10.13 -1.64 22.61
C THR A 316 -10.75 -1.34 21.24
N LEU A 317 -11.56 -2.26 20.70
CA LEU A 317 -12.13 -2.13 19.37
C LEU A 317 -13.19 -1.04 19.32
N TYR A 318 -13.37 -0.43 18.14
CA TYR A 318 -14.48 0.49 17.88
C TYR A 318 -15.85 -0.17 18.15
N ASP A 319 -16.00 -1.44 17.76
CA ASP A 319 -17.16 -2.27 18.09
C ASP A 319 -16.66 -3.55 18.78
N PRO A 320 -16.64 -3.58 20.13
CA PRO A 320 -16.15 -4.73 20.89
C PRO A 320 -16.94 -6.02 20.70
N GLU A 321 -18.20 -5.92 20.29
CA GLU A 321 -19.11 -7.06 20.12
C GLU A 321 -19.14 -7.56 18.66
N HIS A 322 -18.39 -6.91 17.76
CA HIS A 322 -18.33 -7.31 16.36
C HIS A 322 -17.79 -8.76 16.22
N PRO A 323 -18.48 -9.66 15.50
CA PRO A 323 -18.04 -11.06 15.37
C PRO A 323 -16.63 -11.24 14.81
N GLY A 324 -16.18 -10.31 13.96
CA GLY A 324 -14.82 -10.29 13.38
C GLY A 324 -13.74 -9.71 14.30
N GLY A 325 -14.11 -9.13 15.44
CA GLY A 325 -13.18 -8.46 16.37
C GLY A 325 -11.99 -9.32 16.81
N PRO A 326 -12.18 -10.59 17.22
CA PRO A 326 -11.07 -11.47 17.58
C PRO A 326 -10.06 -11.70 16.44
N ALA A 327 -10.53 -11.85 15.20
CA ALA A 327 -9.67 -12.04 14.04
C ALA A 327 -8.87 -10.77 13.70
N PHE A 328 -9.51 -9.61 13.79
CA PHE A 328 -8.85 -8.32 13.61
C PHE A 328 -7.74 -8.10 14.67
N LEU A 329 -8.01 -8.41 15.94
CA LEU A 329 -6.98 -8.31 16.99
C LEU A 329 -5.84 -9.30 16.78
N ALA A 330 -6.12 -10.53 16.34
CA ALA A 330 -5.07 -11.49 16.00
C ALA A 330 -4.13 -10.93 14.91
N PHE A 331 -4.69 -10.30 13.87
CA PHE A 331 -3.93 -9.59 12.85
C PHE A 331 -3.08 -8.44 13.40
N VAL A 332 -3.66 -7.57 14.23
CA VAL A 332 -2.93 -6.44 14.84
C VAL A 332 -1.76 -6.95 15.68
N ASN A 333 -1.99 -7.97 16.51
CA ASN A 333 -0.96 -8.54 17.36
C ASN A 333 0.15 -9.21 16.53
N ALA A 334 -0.22 -9.96 15.48
CA ALA A 334 0.74 -10.57 14.56
C ALA A 334 1.61 -9.52 13.83
N TRP A 335 1.01 -8.38 13.47
CA TRP A 335 1.76 -7.26 12.91
C TRP A 335 2.76 -6.68 13.91
N ILE A 336 2.37 -6.48 15.16
CA ILE A 336 3.25 -5.93 16.20
C ILE A 336 4.44 -6.85 16.45
N GLU A 337 4.23 -8.16 16.53
CA GLU A 337 5.32 -9.13 16.64
C GLU A 337 6.28 -9.05 15.46
N LEU A 338 5.74 -9.07 14.23
CA LEU A 338 6.52 -8.99 13.01
C LEU A 338 7.31 -7.68 12.92
N ALA A 339 6.69 -6.54 13.24
CA ALA A 339 7.34 -5.24 13.28
C ALA A 339 8.49 -5.21 14.29
N GLY A 340 8.31 -5.82 15.47
CA GLY A 340 9.37 -5.99 16.46
C GLY A 340 10.57 -6.77 15.91
N MET A 341 10.31 -7.90 15.24
CA MET A 341 11.36 -8.69 14.58
C MET A 341 12.10 -7.87 13.51
N LEU A 342 11.37 -7.15 12.67
CA LEU A 342 11.95 -6.34 11.58
C LEU A 342 12.77 -5.17 12.11
N ASN A 343 12.35 -4.55 13.21
CA ASN A 343 13.10 -3.49 13.88
C ASN A 343 14.42 -4.03 14.46
N GLU A 344 14.40 -5.16 15.15
CA GLU A 344 15.63 -5.78 15.67
C GLU A 344 16.59 -6.21 14.55
N LEU A 345 16.07 -6.77 13.45
CA LEU A 345 16.88 -7.05 12.26
C LEU A 345 17.49 -5.77 11.67
N SER A 346 16.73 -4.69 11.58
CA SER A 346 17.20 -3.40 11.06
C SER A 346 18.31 -2.82 11.94
N ARG A 347 18.11 -2.81 13.26
CA ARG A 347 19.10 -2.37 14.25
C ARG A 347 20.38 -3.19 14.18
N SER A 348 20.28 -4.51 13.97
CA SER A 348 21.46 -5.39 13.83
C SER A 348 22.34 -5.05 12.62
N MET A 349 21.76 -4.42 11.60
CA MET A 349 22.45 -3.95 10.39
C MET A 349 22.81 -2.46 10.43
N GLY A 350 22.59 -1.79 11.57
CA GLY A 350 22.81 -0.35 11.72
C GLY A 350 21.82 0.52 10.94
N GLN A 351 20.66 -0.02 10.57
CA GLN A 351 19.58 0.72 9.94
C GLN A 351 18.61 1.27 10.99
N PRO A 352 17.90 2.38 10.70
CA PRO A 352 16.78 2.85 11.52
C PRO A 352 15.70 1.77 11.65
N ASP A 353 14.80 1.95 12.63
CA ASP A 353 13.63 1.09 12.78
C ASP A 353 12.83 1.05 11.49
N PHE A 354 12.56 -0.16 11.00
CA PHE A 354 11.74 -0.40 9.82
C PHE A 354 10.32 0.14 10.02
N TYR A 355 9.79 -0.05 11.22
CA TYR A 355 8.49 0.41 11.67
C TYR A 355 8.65 1.24 12.96
N PRO A 356 8.81 2.57 12.84
CA PRO A 356 9.07 3.45 13.98
C PRO A 356 7.79 3.91 14.70
N PHE A 357 6.66 3.22 14.52
CA PHE A 357 5.36 3.65 15.05
C PHE A 357 4.97 2.86 16.29
N VAL A 358 4.27 3.54 17.20
CA VAL A 358 3.65 2.92 18.38
C VAL A 358 2.14 3.03 18.21
N LEU A 359 1.43 1.92 18.43
CA LEU A 359 -0.02 1.84 18.28
C LEU A 359 -0.71 1.91 19.65
N PRO A 360 -1.21 3.08 20.09
CA PRO A 360 -2.00 3.16 21.31
C PRO A 360 -3.41 2.56 21.11
N PRO A 361 -4.13 2.21 22.20
CA PRO A 361 -5.49 1.69 22.14
C PRO A 361 -6.46 2.50 21.26
N ALA A 362 -6.38 3.83 21.31
CA ALA A 362 -7.22 4.71 20.50
C ALA A 362 -6.97 4.54 18.99
N VAL A 363 -5.73 4.30 18.57
CA VAL A 363 -5.40 4.03 17.16
C VAL A 363 -5.90 2.65 16.75
N ILE A 364 -5.85 1.63 17.62
CA ILE A 364 -6.44 0.32 17.34
C ILE A 364 -7.95 0.42 17.09
N ALA A 365 -8.67 1.23 17.87
CA ALA A 365 -10.09 1.49 17.63
C ALA A 365 -10.34 2.10 16.24
N LYS A 366 -9.55 3.11 15.85
CA LYS A 366 -9.62 3.76 14.52
C LYS A 366 -9.28 2.79 13.38
N LEU A 367 -8.26 1.95 13.56
CA LEU A 367 -7.89 0.92 12.59
C LEU A 367 -9.02 -0.11 12.42
N HIS A 368 -9.68 -0.50 13.51
CA HIS A 368 -10.85 -1.39 13.45
C HIS A 368 -12.01 -0.74 12.71
N PHE A 369 -12.27 0.54 12.96
CA PHE A 369 -13.28 1.30 12.22
C PHE A 369 -13.00 1.32 10.71
N ILE A 370 -11.78 1.64 10.30
CA ILE A 370 -11.37 1.61 8.88
C ILE A 370 -11.54 0.20 8.29
N HIS A 371 -11.18 -0.84 9.03
CA HIS A 371 -11.36 -2.22 8.60
C HIS A 371 -12.84 -2.54 8.33
N LEU A 372 -13.76 -2.16 9.21
CA LEU A 372 -15.20 -2.38 9.01
C LEU A 372 -15.74 -1.60 7.81
N VAL A 373 -15.32 -0.34 7.62
CA VAL A 373 -15.70 0.48 6.46
C VAL A 373 -15.23 -0.17 5.16
N ILE A 374 -13.99 -0.64 5.10
CA ILE A 374 -13.45 -1.33 3.91
C ILE A 374 -14.15 -2.68 3.70
N GLN A 375 -14.45 -3.41 4.78
CA GLN A 375 -15.12 -4.71 4.67
C GLN A 375 -16.56 -4.56 4.18
N GLU A 376 -17.29 -3.52 4.59
CA GLU A 376 -18.64 -3.24 4.09
C GLU A 376 -18.64 -2.89 2.60
N GLU A 377 -17.73 -2.00 2.17
CA GLU A 377 -17.67 -1.57 0.76
C GLU A 377 -17.08 -2.63 -0.16
N GLY A 378 -15.92 -3.18 0.20
CA GLY A 378 -15.12 -4.04 -0.65
C GLY A 378 -15.42 -5.53 -0.48
N GLY A 379 -15.86 -5.95 0.72
CA GLY A 379 -16.22 -7.34 1.03
C GLY A 379 -15.05 -8.32 1.17
N ARG A 380 -13.80 -7.89 1.00
CA ARG A 380 -12.62 -8.77 0.89
C ARG A 380 -11.51 -8.48 1.90
N ALA A 381 -11.69 -7.53 2.82
CA ALA A 381 -10.71 -7.28 3.87
C ALA A 381 -10.56 -8.48 4.81
N ASP A 382 -11.65 -9.18 5.11
CA ASP A 382 -11.65 -10.38 5.96
C ASP A 382 -10.91 -11.56 5.31
N GLU A 383 -10.83 -11.64 3.98
CA GLU A 383 -10.10 -12.71 3.28
C GLU A 383 -8.61 -12.70 3.69
N VAL A 384 -8.04 -11.51 3.90
CA VAL A 384 -6.65 -11.32 4.37
C VAL A 384 -6.47 -11.74 5.83
N LEU A 385 -7.51 -11.60 6.66
CA LEU A 385 -7.47 -11.95 8.08
C LEU A 385 -7.69 -13.45 8.32
N GLN A 386 -8.55 -14.08 7.51
CA GLN A 386 -8.91 -15.51 7.62
C GLN A 386 -7.82 -16.45 7.11
N ALA A 387 -6.78 -15.94 6.45
CA ALA A 387 -5.62 -16.73 6.00
C ALA A 387 -4.65 -17.15 7.14
N GLN A 388 -4.98 -16.83 8.41
CA GLN A 388 -4.13 -17.03 9.59
C GLN A 388 -4.34 -18.37 10.30
#